data_AF-A0A965ZE05-F1
#
_entry.id   AF-A0A965ZE05-F1
#
_cell.length_a   1.000
_cell.length_b   1.000
_cell.length_c   1.000
_cell.angle_alpha   90.00
_cell.angle_beta   90.00
_cell.angle_gamma   90.00
#
_symmetry.space_group_name_H-M   'P 1'
#
loop_
_entity.id
_entity.type
_entity.pdbx_description
1 polymer ?
#
loop_
_entity_poly.entity_id
_entity_poly.type
_entity_poly.pdbx_seq_one_letter_code
_entity_poly.pdbx_strand_id
1 'polypeptide(L)'
;MSTEPKNEKRILDAIESLPAAQWYKIEDIAQRSKLSNPEIYEVINSSDDFVSSTDDHMQPVVTTRDRFRKTEPFFRKIVGAFKNRID
;
A
#
# COMPACT_ATOMS: atom_id res chain seq x y z
N MET A 1 12.37 20.57 -0.63
CA MET A 1 11.00 20.71 -0.10
C MET A 1 10.72 19.42 0.64
N SER A 2 10.70 19.45 1.97
CA SER A 2 10.42 18.25 2.77
C SER A 2 8.91 18.11 2.82
N THR A 3 8.35 17.21 2.02
CA THR A 3 6.94 16.85 2.11
C THR A 3 6.70 16.32 3.52
N GLU A 4 5.90 17.06 4.29
CA GLU A 4 5.88 16.98 5.74
C GLU A 4 5.43 15.61 6.26
N PRO A 5 5.93 15.15 7.44
CA PRO A 5 5.44 13.98 8.16
C PRO A 5 3.91 14.03 8.45
N LYS A 6 3.30 15.20 8.28
CA LYS A 6 1.86 15.43 8.38
C LYS A 6 1.05 14.76 7.27
N ASN A 7 1.52 14.77 6.01
CA ASN A 7 0.76 14.17 4.91
C ASN A 7 0.85 12.65 4.95
N GLU A 8 2.03 12.12 5.29
CA GLU A 8 2.24 10.70 5.59
C GLU A 8 1.28 10.20 6.67
N LYS A 9 1.21 10.89 7.81
CA LYS A 9 0.27 10.53 8.87
C LYS A 9 -1.19 10.52 8.38
N ARG A 10 -1.60 11.50 7.57
CA ARG A 10 -2.97 11.55 7.01
C ARG A 10 -3.26 10.36 6.09
N ILE A 11 -2.26 9.90 5.34
CA ILE A 11 -2.38 8.71 4.48
C ILE A 11 -2.47 7.44 5.33
N LEU A 12 -1.64 7.31 6.36
CA LEU A 12 -1.70 6.20 7.31
C LEU A 12 -3.07 6.13 8.00
N ASP A 13 -3.53 7.23 8.58
CA ASP A 13 -4.84 7.34 9.23
C ASP A 13 -5.99 7.00 8.25
N ALA A 14 -5.87 7.44 6.98
CA ALA A 14 -6.84 7.11 5.95
C ALA A 14 -6.88 5.60 5.66
N ILE A 15 -5.73 4.95 5.50
CA ILE A 15 -5.63 3.49 5.29
C ILE A 15 -6.17 2.73 6.49
N GLU A 16 -5.91 3.20 7.72
CA GLU A 16 -6.42 2.57 8.94
C GLU A 16 -7.94 2.69 9.10
N SER A 17 -8.53 3.76 8.58
CA SER A 17 -9.98 3.97 8.59
C SER A 17 -10.74 3.12 7.57
N LEU A 18 -10.06 2.60 6.54
CA LEU A 18 -10.66 1.77 5.51
C LEU A 18 -10.86 0.32 6.02
N PRO A 19 -11.87 -0.40 5.50
CA PRO A 19 -12.04 -1.82 5.80
C PRO A 19 -10.75 -2.60 5.58
N ALA A 20 -10.51 -3.62 6.41
CA ALA A 20 -9.30 -4.42 6.31
C ALA A 20 -9.18 -5.08 4.93
N ALA A 21 -8.26 -4.57 4.12
CA ALA A 21 -7.91 -5.08 2.81
C ALA A 21 -6.37 -5.11 2.69
N GLN A 22 -5.87 -5.94 1.78
CA GLN A 22 -4.44 -6.00 1.53
C GLN A 22 -3.95 -4.77 0.75
N TRP A 23 -4.75 -4.30 -0.21
CA TRP A 23 -4.44 -3.22 -1.14
C TRP A 23 -5.59 -2.22 -1.18
N TYR A 24 -5.24 -0.94 -1.32
CA TYR A 24 -6.18 0.17 -1.37
C TYR A 24 -5.95 1.01 -2.61
N LYS A 25 -7.04 1.49 -3.23
CA LYS A 25 -6.94 2.40 -4.37
C LYS A 25 -6.52 3.78 -3.90
N ILE A 26 -5.74 4.47 -4.73
CA ILE A 26 -5.30 5.84 -4.44
C ILE A 26 -6.50 6.78 -4.30
N GLU A 27 -7.56 6.56 -5.07
CA GLU A 27 -8.79 7.35 -5.01
C GLU A 27 -9.49 7.26 -3.66
N ASP A 28 -9.55 6.06 -3.07
CA ASP A 28 -10.19 5.85 -1.76
C ASP A 28 -9.39 6.56 -0.66
N ILE A 29 -8.06 6.51 -0.76
CA ILE A 29 -7.15 7.20 0.15
C ILE A 29 -7.26 8.72 -0.03
N ALA A 30 -7.37 9.21 -1.26
CA ALA A 30 -7.56 10.63 -1.55
C ALA A 30 -8.83 11.18 -0.91
N GLN A 31 -9.95 10.45 -1.07
CA GLN A 31 -11.23 10.82 -0.48
C GLN A 31 -11.17 10.90 1.06
N ARG A 32 -10.45 9.97 1.71
CA ARG A 32 -10.37 9.91 3.18
C ARG A 32 -9.34 10.85 3.77
N SER A 33 -8.15 10.89 3.18
CA SER A 33 -7.06 11.76 3.64
C SER A 33 -7.29 13.23 3.29
N LYS A 34 -8.19 13.54 2.35
CA LYS A 34 -8.41 14.88 1.75
C LYS A 34 -7.14 15.43 1.12
N LEU A 35 -6.38 14.57 0.46
CA LEU A 35 -5.21 14.89 -0.33
C LEU A 35 -5.51 14.63 -1.80
N SER A 36 -4.83 15.36 -2.67
CA SER A 36 -4.85 15.07 -4.10
C SER A 36 -4.01 13.85 -4.43
N ASN A 37 -4.31 13.18 -5.56
CA ASN A 37 -3.52 12.04 -6.02
C ASN A 37 -2.02 12.38 -6.16
N PRO A 38 -1.61 13.53 -6.74
CA PRO A 38 -0.20 13.91 -6.81
C PRO A 38 0.49 14.01 -5.44
N GLU A 39 -0.16 14.60 -4.44
CA GLU A 39 0.39 14.67 -3.07
C GLU A 39 0.57 13.28 -2.46
N ILE A 40 -0.37 12.38 -2.71
CA ILE A 40 -0.31 10.99 -2.25
C ILE A 40 0.86 10.26 -2.93
N TYR A 41 1.02 10.41 -4.25
CA TYR A 41 2.16 9.81 -4.96
C TYR A 41 3.50 10.36 -4.47
N GLU A 42 3.59 11.66 -4.22
CA GLU A 42 4.81 12.27 -3.70
C GLU A 42 5.21 11.65 -2.37
N VAL A 43 4.25 11.49 -1.44
CA VAL A 43 4.49 10.88 -0.14
C VAL A 43 4.83 9.40 -0.27
N ILE A 44 4.06 8.62 -1.04
CA ILE A 44 4.31 7.18 -1.23
C ILE A 44 5.69 6.93 -1.85
N ASN A 45 6.12 7.75 -2.81
CA ASN A 45 7.41 7.59 -3.48
C ASN A 45 8.59 8.10 -2.65
N SER A 46 8.35 8.95 -1.65
CA SER A 46 9.40 9.50 -0.78
C SER A 46 9.49 8.80 0.58
N SER A 47 8.46 8.07 0.99
CA SER A 47 8.41 7.35 2.26
C SER A 47 8.66 5.85 2.10
N ASP A 48 9.41 5.30 3.05
CA ASP A 48 9.65 3.88 3.20
C ASP A 48 8.51 3.13 3.91
N ASP A 49 7.46 3.80 4.36
CA ASP A 49 6.37 3.14 5.10
C ASP A 49 5.29 2.55 4.19
N PHE A 50 5.37 2.82 2.89
CA PHE A 50 4.39 2.38 1.90
C PHE A 50 4.96 1.35 0.92
N VAL A 51 4.04 0.56 0.38
CA VAL A 51 4.30 -0.37 -0.72
C VAL A 51 3.23 -0.10 -1.77
N SER A 52 3.66 0.23 -2.98
CA SER A 52 2.79 0.39 -4.14
C SER A 52 2.87 -0.82 -5.07
N SER A 53 1.77 -1.11 -5.75
CA SER A 53 1.67 -2.11 -6.79
C SER A 53 0.60 -1.70 -7.79
N THR A 54 0.25 -2.61 -8.69
CA THR A 54 -0.76 -2.39 -9.71
C THR A 54 -1.77 -3.53 -9.65
N ASP A 55 -3.06 -3.23 -9.75
CA ASP A 55 -4.12 -4.23 -9.83
C ASP A 55 -4.30 -4.81 -11.26
N ASP A 56 -5.24 -5.74 -11.40
CA ASP A 56 -5.56 -6.40 -12.68
C ASP A 56 -6.06 -5.44 -13.78
N HIS A 57 -6.46 -4.22 -13.41
CA HIS A 57 -6.91 -3.16 -14.31
C HIS A 57 -5.82 -2.13 -14.59
N MET A 58 -4.57 -2.46 -14.27
CA MET A 58 -3.43 -1.56 -14.42
C MET A 58 -3.58 -0.27 -13.58
N GLN A 59 -4.37 -0.30 -12.50
CA GLN A 59 -4.55 0.83 -11.59
C GLN A 59 -3.59 0.75 -10.40
N PRO A 60 -2.99 1.87 -9.99
CA PRO A 60 -2.11 1.91 -8.85
C PRO A 60 -2.87 1.65 -7.56
N VAL A 61 -2.33 0.73 -6.77
CA VAL A 61 -2.82 0.40 -5.43
C VAL A 61 -1.67 0.50 -4.43
N VAL A 62 -2.01 0.82 -3.18
CA VAL A 62 -1.02 1.00 -2.12
C VAL A 62 -1.47 0.33 -0.84
N THR A 63 -0.49 -0.05 -0.03
CA THR A 63 -0.68 -0.50 1.34
C THR A 63 0.49 -0.04 2.20
N THR A 64 0.39 -0.23 3.51
CA THR A 64 1.53 0.03 4.40
C THR A 64 2.46 -1.17 4.44
N ARG A 65 3.76 -0.92 4.60
CA ARG A 65 4.80 -1.95 4.68
C ARG A 65 4.53 -2.93 5.82
N ASP A 66 4.00 -2.46 6.93
CA ASP A 66 3.59 -3.31 8.06
C ASP A 66 2.42 -4.24 7.74
N ARG A 67 1.41 -3.75 7.01
CA ARG A 67 0.30 -4.61 6.56
C ARG A 67 0.77 -5.63 5.54
N PHE A 68 1.62 -5.21 4.61
CA PHE A 68 2.23 -6.10 3.62
C PHE A 68 3.06 -7.21 4.28
N ARG A 69 3.89 -6.89 5.28
CA ARG A 69 4.68 -7.88 6.03
C ARG A 69 3.82 -8.88 6.80
N LYS A 70 2.65 -8.46 7.30
CA LYS A 70 1.71 -9.36 8.00
C LYS A 70 1.04 -10.35 7.03
N THR A 71 0.86 -9.98 5.77
CA THR A 71 0.26 -10.84 4.73
C THR A 71 1.31 -11.62 3.91
N GLU A 72 2.57 -11.17 3.89
CA GLU A 72 3.71 -11.81 3.18
C GLU A 72 3.96 -13.30 3.49
N PRO A 73 3.84 -13.79 4.75
CA PRO A 73 4.06 -15.20 5.06
C PRO A 73 3.14 -16.12 4.26
N PHE A 74 1.95 -15.65 3.89
CA PHE A 74 0.99 -16.39 3.10
C PHE A 74 1.46 -16.56 1.64
N PHE A 75 1.98 -15.50 1.02
CA PHE A 75 2.46 -15.54 -0.36
C PHE A 75 3.77 -16.31 -0.51
N ARG A 76 4.74 -16.17 0.42
CA ARG A 76 5.95 -17.00 0.40
C ARG A 76 5.66 -18.48 0.60
N LYS A 77 4.66 -18.82 1.42
CA LYS A 77 4.24 -20.21 1.61
C LYS A 77 3.59 -20.80 0.34
N ILE A 78 2.85 -20.00 -0.41
CA ILE A 78 2.27 -20.41 -1.69
C ILE A 78 3.37 -20.59 -2.75
N VAL A 79 4.25 -19.60 -2.96
CA VAL A 79 5.33 -19.68 -3.96
C VAL A 79 6.37 -20.76 -3.60
N GLY A 80 6.70 -20.94 -2.32
CA GLY A 80 7.56 -22.01 -1.84
C GLY A 80 6.97 -23.41 -2.02
N ALA A 81 5.64 -23.55 -1.85
CA ALA A 81 4.95 -24.81 -2.12
C ALA A 81 4.89 -25.15 -3.62
N PHE A 82 4.80 -24.15 -4.51
CA PHE A 82 4.87 -24.38 -5.95
C PHE A 82 6.28 -24.73 -6.43
N LYS A 83 7.33 -24.22 -5.78
CA LYS A 83 8.72 -24.57 -6.11
C LYS A 83 9.11 -25.98 -5.66
N ASN A 84 8.51 -26.50 -4.59
CA ASN A 84 8.78 -27.85 -4.04
C ASN A 84 7.90 -28.98 -4.63
N ARG A 85 7.10 -28.72 -5.68
CA ARG A 85 6.32 -29.75 -6.39
C ARG A 85 6.88 -30.05 -7.79
N ILE A 86 8.07 -29.55 -8.09
CA ILE A 86 8.86 -29.88 -9.28
C ILE A 86 10.22 -30.38 -8.79
N ASP A 87 10.17 -31.43 -7.97
CA ASP A 87 11.23 -32.42 -7.81
C ASP A 87 10.55 -33.78 -7.56
#